data_AF-A0A346NJ42-F1
#
_entry.id   AF-A0A346NJ42-F1
#
_cell.length_a   1.000
_cell.length_b   1.000
_cell.length_c   1.000
_cell.angle_alpha   90.00
_cell.angle_beta   90.00
_cell.angle_gamma   90.00
#
_symmetry.space_group_name_H-M   'P 1'
#
loop_
_entity.id
_entity.type
_entity.pdbx_description
1 polymer ?
#
loop_
_entity_poly.entity_id
_entity_poly.type
_entity_poly.pdbx_seq_one_letter_code
_entity_poly.pdbx_strand_id
1 'polypeptide(L)' 'MVLGYYANPTSEPLILDSLISDVLPAGQRTDLTPVFSFNSEGIWSPGGAESVGSPTARLSRWRNLLQKLTAEGIALGQA' A
#
# COMPACT_ATOMS: atom_id res chain seq x y z
N MET A 1 -3.89 4.77 -8.20
CA MET A 1 -3.26 4.05 -7.07
C MET A 1 -1.96 4.76 -6.76
N VAL A 2 -1.67 4.98 -5.49
CA VAL A 2 -0.50 5.73 -5.03
C VAL A 2 0.21 4.92 -3.95
N LEU A 3 1.46 5.26 -3.65
CA LEU A 3 2.19 4.70 -2.52
C LEU A 3 2.17 5.71 -1.37
N GLY A 4 1.69 5.28 -0.20
CA GLY A 4 1.75 6.07 1.03
C GLY A 4 2.96 5.69 1.87
N TYR A 5 3.82 6.66 2.20
CA TYR A 5 4.93 6.48 3.13
C TYR A 5 4.56 7.05 4.51
N TYR A 6 4.65 6.20 5.53
CA TYR A 6 4.38 6.54 6.91
C TYR A 6 5.70 6.53 7.69
N ALA A 7 6.15 7.69 8.17
CA ALA A 7 7.34 7.78 9.02
C ALA A 7 7.13 7.05 10.37
N ASN A 8 5.89 7.11 10.89
CA ASN A 8 5.42 6.33 12.01
C ASN A 8 4.00 5.81 11.70
N PRO A 9 3.53 4.71 12.31
CA PRO A 9 2.22 4.12 12.01
C PRO A 9 1.02 5.08 12.18
N THR A 10 1.16 6.10 13.03
CA THR A 10 0.10 7.09 13.32
C THR A 10 0.32 8.43 12.61
N SER A 11 1.41 8.59 11.86
CA SER A 11 1.69 9.82 11.13
C SER A 11 0.75 9.98 9.95
N GLU A 12 0.51 11.23 9.56
CA GLU A 12 -0.01 11.52 8.24
C GLU A 12 0.98 11.01 7.18
N PRO A 13 0.52 10.29 6.13
CA PRO A 13 1.42 9.76 5.12
C PRO A 13 1.82 10.83 4.10
N LEU A 14 3.04 10.66 3.59
CA LEU A 14 3.48 11.29 2.36
C LEU A 14 3.01 10.46 1.16
N ILE A 15 2.51 11.12 0.12
CA ILE A 15 1.97 10.47 -1.07
C ILE A 15 2.99 10.53 -2.20
N LEU A 16 3.38 9.35 -2.68
CA LEU A 16 4.13 9.17 -3.92
C LEU A 16 3.13 8.81 -5.02
N ASP A 17 2.96 9.74 -5.95
CA ASP A 17 2.06 9.59 -7.09
C ASP A 17 2.83 9.39 -8.39
N SER A 18 2.17 8.79 -9.37
CA SER A 18 2.64 8.63 -10.74
C SER A 18 2.25 9.78 -11.66
N LEU A 19 1.25 10.60 -11.29
CA LEU A 19 0.75 11.70 -12.11
C LEU A 19 1.42 13.04 -11.84
N ILE A 20 2.00 13.22 -10.65
CA ILE A 20 2.70 14.44 -10.24
C ILE A 20 4.03 14.06 -9.60
N SER A 21 5.05 14.92 -9.74
CA SER A 21 6.38 14.65 -9.19
C SER A 21 6.54 15.09 -7.73
N ASP A 22 5.67 15.98 -7.24
CA ASP A 22 5.72 16.47 -5.87
C ASP A 22 5.26 15.39 -4.87
N VAL A 23 6.05 15.20 -3.82
CA VAL A 23 5.68 14.35 -2.68
C VAL A 23 5.01 15.22 -1.63
N LEU A 24 3.70 15.06 -1.50
CA LEU A 24 2.86 15.90 -0.63
C LEU A 24 2.22 15.07 0.49
N PRO A 25 1.98 15.67 1.68
CA PRO A 25 1.14 15.06 2.70
C PRO A 25 -0.27 14.76 2.18
N ALA A 26 -0.90 13.70 2.67
CA ALA A 26 -2.22 13.27 2.22
C ALA A 26 -3.30 14.37 2.33
N GLY A 27 -3.28 15.17 3.39
CA GLY A 27 -4.21 16.28 3.60
C GLY A 27 -4.08 17.41 2.56
N GLN A 28 -2.94 17.51 1.86
CA GLN A 28 -2.76 18.44 0.74
C GLN A 28 -3.25 17.87 -0.59
N ARG A 29 -3.46 16.54 -0.68
CA ARG A 29 -3.98 15.84 -1.86
C ARG A 29 -5.49 15.69 -1.79
N THR A 30 -6.18 16.83 -1.80
CA THR A 30 -7.66 16.91 -1.72
C THR A 30 -8.38 16.28 -2.93
N ASP A 31 -7.64 16.02 -4.01
CA ASP A 31 -8.09 15.27 -5.18
C ASP A 31 -8.17 13.75 -4.94
N LEU A 32 -7.54 13.23 -3.88
CA LEU A 32 -7.50 11.82 -3.56
C LEU A 32 -8.48 11.47 -2.43
N THR A 33 -9.37 10.52 -2.69
CA THR A 33 -10.22 9.90 -1.65
C THR A 33 -9.77 8.46 -1.42
N PRO A 34 -9.20 8.13 -0.25
CA PRO A 34 -8.72 6.78 0.02
C PRO A 34 -9.88 5.79 0.18
N VAL A 35 -9.78 4.64 -0.48
CA VAL A 35 -10.78 3.55 -0.39
C VAL A 35 -10.28 2.39 0.48
N PHE A 36 -8.99 2.05 0.39
CA PHE A 36 -8.27 1.14 1.29
C PHE A 36 -6.77 1.28 1.05
N SER A 37 -5.95 0.77 1.97
CA SER A 37 -4.50 0.61 1.79
C SER A 37 -4.09 -0.83 2.12
N PHE A 38 -2.93 -1.26 1.62
CA PHE A 38 -2.38 -2.58 1.94
C PHE A 38 -0.86 -2.58 1.74
N ASN A 39 -0.19 -3.52 2.39
CA ASN A 39 1.22 -3.85 2.15
C ASN A 39 1.39 -5.38 2.11
N SER A 40 2.57 -5.93 2.41
CA SER A 40 2.80 -7.37 2.52
C SER A 40 2.07 -8.02 3.71
N GLU A 41 1.80 -7.27 4.77
CA GLU A 41 1.35 -7.77 6.06
C GLU A 41 -0.18 -7.68 6.22
N GLY A 42 -0.78 -6.60 5.74
CA GLY A 42 -2.17 -6.29 6.05
C GLY A 42 -2.91 -5.47 4.99
N ILE A 43 -4.21 -5.34 5.21
CA ILE A 43 -5.12 -4.47 4.47
C ILE A 43 -5.83 -3.60 5.50
N TRP A 44 -5.93 -2.30 5.25
CA TRP A 44 -6.61 -1.36 6.14
C TRP A 44 -7.72 -0.62 5.40
N SER A 45 -8.84 -0.43 6.08
CA SER A 45 -9.89 0.49 5.66
C SER A 45 -9.45 1.94 5.90
N PRO A 46 -10.05 2.93 5.24
CA PRO A 46 -9.73 4.34 5.45
C PRO A 46 -9.91 4.72 6.92
N GLY A 47 -8.85 5.24 7.55
CA GLY A 47 -8.85 5.61 8.98
C GLY A 47 -8.84 4.42 9.97
N GLY A 48 -8.76 3.18 9.49
CA GLY A 48 -8.65 1.99 10.34
C GLY A 48 -7.22 1.79 10.85
N ALA A 49 -7.07 1.60 12.16
CA ALA A 49 -5.76 1.27 12.76
C ALA A 49 -5.42 -0.23 12.66
N GLU A 50 -6.43 -1.08 12.58
CA GLU A 50 -6.27 -2.54 12.55
C GLU A 50 -6.40 -3.10 11.14
N SER A 51 -5.61 -4.13 10.86
CA SER A 51 -5.69 -4.86 9.60
C SER A 51 -6.97 -5.69 9.54
N VAL A 52 -7.71 -5.56 8.44
CA VAL A 52 -8.95 -6.31 8.19
C VAL A 52 -8.70 -7.68 7.52
N GLY A 53 -7.43 -8.05 7.32
CA GLY A 53 -7.04 -9.39 6.88
C GLY A 53 -5.77 -9.44 6.04
N SER A 54 -5.46 -10.63 5.54
CA SER A 54 -4.26 -10.88 4.76
C SER A 54 -4.41 -10.43 3.28
N PRO A 55 -3.44 -9.66 2.75
CA PRO A 55 -3.35 -9.27 1.34
C PRO A 55 -3.37 -10.46 0.38
N THR A 56 -2.64 -11.53 0.69
CA THR A 56 -2.57 -12.71 -0.18
C THR A 56 -3.89 -13.48 -0.19
N ALA A 57 -4.68 -13.44 0.88
CA ALA A 57 -5.99 -14.07 0.93
C ALA A 57 -7.06 -13.27 0.17
N ARG A 58 -7.08 -11.94 0.33
CA ARG A 58 -8.18 -11.08 -0.17
C ARG A 58 -7.90 -10.38 -1.50
N LEU A 59 -6.64 -10.18 -1.88
CA LEU A 59 -6.25 -9.48 -3.11
C LEU A 59 -5.66 -10.46 -4.12
N SER A 60 -6.50 -11.03 -4.98
CA SER A 60 -6.08 -12.04 -5.98
C SER A 60 -4.97 -11.53 -6.92
N ARG A 61 -5.04 -10.25 -7.33
CA ARG A 61 -4.00 -9.63 -8.16
C ARG A 61 -2.64 -9.54 -7.45
N TRP A 62 -2.64 -9.26 -6.15
CA TRP A 62 -1.42 -9.23 -5.35
C TRP A 62 -0.80 -10.62 -5.23
N ARG A 63 -1.61 -11.64 -4.92
CA ARG A 63 -1.16 -13.03 -4.90
C ARG A 63 -0.53 -13.46 -6.22
N ASN A 64 -1.19 -13.15 -7.34
CA ASN A 64 -0.70 -13.49 -8.67
C ASN A 64 0.62 -12.78 -9.01
N LEU A 65 0.80 -11.54 -8.54
CA LEU A 65 2.08 -10.83 -8.70
C LEU A 65 3.20 -11.55 -7.96
N LEU A 66 3.00 -11.94 -6.71
CA LEU A 66 4.02 -12.67 -5.93
C LEU A 66 4.40 -14.00 -6.60
N GLN A 67 3.42 -14.74 -7.12
CA GLN A 67 3.68 -15.97 -7.86
C GLN A 67 4.54 -15.75 -9.12
N LYS A 68 4.30 -14.66 -9.85
CA LYS A 68 5.11 -14.29 -11.02
C LYS A 68 6.53 -13.89 -10.63
N LEU A 69 6.69 -13.08 -9.59
CA LEU A 69 8.01 -12.70 -9.07
C LEU A 69 8.84 -13.94 -8.71
N THR A 70 8.24 -14.91 -8.02
CA THR A 70 8.89 -16.19 -7.71
C THR A 70 9.25 -16.98 -8.97
N ALA A 71 8.35 -17.03 -9.97
CA ALA A 71 8.61 -17.72 -11.23
C ALA A 71 9.75 -17.07 -12.05
N GLU A 72 9.94 -15.76 -11.89
CA GLU A 72 11.04 -14.99 -12.50
C GLU A 72 12.35 -15.07 -11.68
N GLY A 73 12.37 -15.83 -10.58
CA GLY A 73 13.55 -16.03 -9.74
C GLY A 73 13.80 -14.89 -8.74
N ILE A 74 12.83 -13.99 -8.53
CA ILE A 74 12.93 -12.90 -7.56
C ILE A 74 12.53 -13.44 -6.19
N ALA A 75 13.52 -13.61 -5.31
CA ALA A 75 13.28 -13.96 -3.91
C ALA A 75 12.89 -12.70 -3.13
N LEU A 76 11.63 -12.62 -2.72
CA LEU A 76 11.20 -11.64 -1.73
C LEU A 76 11.70 -12.12 -0.36
N GLY A 77 12.71 -11.45 0.19
CA GLY A 77 13.19 -11.72 1.53
C GLY A 77 12.02 -11.66 2.53
N GLN A 78 11.95 -12.65 3.42
CA GLN A 78 11.03 -12.61 4.55
C GLN A 78 11.48 -11.43 5.43
N ALA A 79 10.66 -10.39 5.51
CA ALA A 79 10.85 -9.31 6.49
C ALA A 79 10.50 -9.81 7.89
#